data_AF-A0A182Y8Y9-F1
#
_entry.id   AF-A0A182Y8Y9-F1
#
_cell.length_a   1.000
_cell.length_b   1.000
_cell.length_c   1.000
_cell.angle_alpha   90.00
_cell.angle_beta   90.00
_cell.angle_gamma   90.00
#
_symmetry.space_group_name_H-M   'P 1'
#
loop_
_entity.id
_entity.type
_entity.pdbx_description
1 polymer ?
#
loop_
_entity_poly.entity_id
_entity_poly.type
_entity_poly.pdbx_seq_one_letter_code
_entity_poly.pdbx_strand_id
1 'polypeptide(L)'
;MMRTVCIGKHKASEDLVDGLGRGEFVEQQELKCYANCVLEMMQAMKKGKVVADSAIKQIELLIPPEIAGPTMKAFDGCRDSGK
;
A
#
# COMPACT_ATOMS: atom_id res chain seq x y z
N MET A 1 -5.63 10.20 -6.97
CA MET A 1 -6.57 10.47 -5.86
C MET A 1 -6.04 9.99 -4.51
N MET A 2 -5.73 8.70 -4.34
CA MET A 2 -5.21 8.17 -3.06
C MET A 2 -3.93 8.86 -2.58
N ARG A 3 -2.96 9.07 -3.50
CA ARG A 3 -1.70 9.77 -3.23
C ARG A 3 -1.89 11.13 -2.55
N THR A 4 -2.65 12.04 -3.20
CA THR A 4 -2.84 13.40 -2.70
C THR A 4 -3.61 13.44 -1.37
N VAL A 5 -4.62 12.58 -1.19
CA VAL A 5 -5.37 12.48 0.06
C VAL A 5 -4.47 12.03 1.21
N CYS A 6 -3.68 10.96 1.02
CA CYS A 6 -2.84 10.41 2.08
C CYS A 6 -1.63 11.30 2.40
N ILE A 7 -1.03 11.97 1.41
CA ILE A 7 0.00 13.00 1.65
C ILE A 7 -0.59 14.14 2.49
N GLY A 8 -1.76 14.66 2.11
CA GLY A 8 -2.41 15.75 2.83
C GLY A 8 -2.75 15.40 4.28
N LYS A 9 -3.15 14.14 4.54
CA LYS A 9 -3.53 13.61 5.85
C LYS A 9 -2.34 13.38 6.78
N HIS A 10 -1.25 12.83 6.26
CA HIS A 10 -0.09 12.41 7.08
C HIS A 10 1.14 13.31 6.93
N LYS A 11 1.07 14.33 6.07
CA LYS A 11 2.15 15.29 5.81
C LYS A 11 3.47 14.62 5.42
N ALA A 12 3.38 13.45 4.77
CA ALA A 12 4.56 12.76 4.24
C ALA A 12 5.21 13.59 3.14
N SER A 13 6.55 13.67 3.16
CA SER A 13 7.32 14.31 2.10
C SER A 13 7.08 13.59 0.76
N GLU A 14 6.88 14.36 -0.31
CA GLU A 14 6.67 13.80 -1.65
C GLU A 14 7.88 12.98 -2.11
N ASP A 15 9.10 13.42 -1.78
CA ASP A 15 10.33 12.71 -2.12
C ASP A 15 10.38 11.31 -1.49
N LEU A 16 9.94 11.19 -0.24
CA LEU A 16 9.87 9.91 0.46
C LEU A 16 8.78 9.01 -0.12
N VAL A 17 7.64 9.58 -0.50
CA VAL A 17 6.55 8.87 -1.17
C VAL A 17 6.99 8.35 -2.54
N ASP A 18 7.73 9.15 -3.30
CA ASP A 18 8.28 8.74 -4.60
C ASP A 18 9.34 7.63 -4.46
N GLY A 19 10.09 7.62 -3.35
CA GLY A 19 11.00 6.54 -2.99
C GLY A 19 10.34 5.15 -2.91
N LEU A 20 9.09 5.08 -2.44
CA LEU A 20 8.37 3.80 -2.32
C LEU A 20 8.25 3.05 -3.65
N GLY A 21 8.05 3.77 -4.76
CA GLY A 21 7.97 3.18 -6.10
C GLY A 21 9.29 2.57 -6.58
N ARG A 22 10.41 2.96 -5.97
CA ARG A 22 11.76 2.42 -6.21
C ARG A 22 12.18 1.37 -5.18
N GLY A 23 11.34 1.06 -4.21
CA GLY A 23 11.65 0.17 -3.09
C GLY A 23 12.45 0.82 -1.96
N GLU A 24 12.47 2.15 -1.87
CA GLU A 24 13.11 2.89 -0.79
C GLU A 24 12.15 3.03 0.40
N PHE A 25 12.23 2.11 1.36
CA PHE A 25 11.41 2.11 2.57
C PHE A 25 12.14 2.80 3.73
N VAL A 26 12.15 4.14 3.71
CA VAL A 26 12.78 4.94 4.77
C VAL A 26 11.95 4.86 6.06
N GLU A 27 12.62 4.66 7.19
CA GLU A 27 11.99 4.53 8.51
C GLU A 27 11.51 5.88 9.09
N GLN A 28 10.48 6.48 8.46
CA GLN A 28 9.81 7.69 8.95
C GLN A 28 8.35 7.41 9.27
N GLN A 29 7.87 7.98 10.38
CA GLN A 29 6.51 7.73 10.88
C GLN A 29 5.45 8.19 9.87
N GLU A 30 5.64 9.36 9.27
CA GLU A 30 4.74 9.97 8.29
C GLU A 30 4.65 9.11 7.02
N LEU A 31 5.78 8.52 6.59
CA LEU A 31 5.82 7.62 5.43
C LEU A 31 5.09 6.31 5.72
N LYS A 32 5.28 5.73 6.91
CA LYS A 32 4.56 4.53 7.35
C LYS A 32 3.06 4.79 7.45
N CYS A 33 2.66 5.92 8.03
CA CYS A 33 1.25 6.31 8.11
C CYS A 33 0.64 6.60 6.72
N TYR A 34 1.41 7.19 5.80
CA TYR A 34 1.02 7.33 4.40
C TYR A 34 0.75 5.96 3.75
N ALA A 35 1.66 5.00 3.90
CA ALA A 35 1.50 3.65 3.37
C ALA A 35 0.25 2.96 3.96
N ASN A 36 0.03 3.06 5.28
CA ASN A 36 -1.19 2.55 5.92
C ASN A 36 -2.45 3.19 5.33
N CYS A 37 -2.47 4.51 5.14
CA CYS A 37 -3.61 5.22 4.54
C CYS A 37 -3.95 4.71 3.14
N VAL A 38 -2.94 4.52 2.28
CA VAL A 38 -3.14 3.99 0.93
C VAL A 38 -3.67 2.55 0.97
N LEU A 39 -3.09 1.71 1.82
CA LEU A 39 -3.51 0.31 1.97
C LEU A 39 -4.93 0.18 2.54
N GLU A 40 -5.35 1.05 3.45
CA GLU A 40 -6.73 1.12 3.93
C GLU A 40 -7.71 1.55 2.82
N MET A 41 -7.34 2.55 2.01
CA MET A 41 -8.14 2.99 0.87
C MET A 41 -8.29 1.89 -0.19
N MET A 42 -7.25 1.08 -0.40
CA MET A 42 -7.29 -0.09 -1.29
C MET A 42 -7.96 -1.32 -0.65
N GLN A 43 -8.53 -1.19 0.56
CA GLN A 43 -9.09 -2.31 1.33
C GLN A 43 -8.11 -3.48 1.57
N ALA A 44 -6.81 -3.21 1.44
CA ALA A 44 -5.74 -4.16 1.64
C ALA A 44 -5.30 -4.27 3.10
N MET A 45 -5.68 -3.30 3.93
CA MET A 45 -5.42 -3.27 5.35
C MET A 45 -6.64 -2.82 6.14
N LYS A 46 -6.84 -3.39 7.33
CA LYS A 46 -7.89 -2.99 8.27
C LYS A 46 -7.39 -3.14 9.70
N LYS A 47 -7.41 -2.05 10.48
CA LYS A 47 -6.94 -2.03 11.88
C LYS A 47 -5.50 -2.58 12.02
N GLY A 48 -4.60 -2.17 11.13
CA GLY A 48 -3.20 -2.60 11.12
C GLY A 48 -2.96 -4.06 10.68
N LYS A 49 -3.98 -4.77 10.19
CA LYS A 49 -3.86 -6.15 9.70
C LYS A 49 -4.08 -6.20 8.20
N VAL A 50 -3.22 -6.94 7.50
CA VAL A 50 -3.37 -7.21 6.07
C VAL A 50 -4.63 -8.05 5.82
N VAL A 51 -5.42 -7.67 4.83
CA VAL A 51 -6.62 -8.39 4.39
C VAL A 51 -6.39 -8.85 2.95
N ALA A 52 -5.51 -9.84 2.78
CA ALA A 52 -4.98 -10.26 1.48
C ALA A 52 -6.08 -10.61 0.47
N ASP A 53 -7.12 -11.34 0.88
CA ASP A 53 -8.21 -11.74 -0.02
C ASP A 53 -8.98 -10.53 -0.58
N SER A 54 -9.17 -9.48 0.23
CA SER A 54 -9.77 -8.22 -0.21
C SER A 54 -8.84 -7.44 -1.12
N ALA A 55 -7.53 -7.40 -0.78
CA ALA A 55 -6.52 -6.75 -1.60
C ALA A 55 -6.48 -7.37 -3.00
N ILE A 56 -6.46 -8.71 -3.09
CA ILE A 56 -6.42 -9.47 -4.34
C ILE A 56 -7.60 -9.12 -5.24
N LYS A 57 -8.83 -9.10 -4.69
CA LYS A 57 -10.03 -8.68 -5.44
C LYS A 57 -9.94 -7.24 -5.95
N GLN A 58 -9.38 -6.33 -5.17
CA GLN A 58 -9.19 -4.94 -5.59
C GLN A 58 -8.12 -4.82 -6.68
N ILE A 59 -7.08 -5.65 -6.63
CA ILE A 59 -6.03 -5.70 -7.66
C ILE A 59 -6.62 -6.14 -9.00
N GLU A 60 -7.45 -7.18 -9.03
CA GLU A 60 -8.13 -7.65 -10.24
C GLU A 60 -8.99 -6.56 -10.92
N LEU A 61 -9.52 -5.61 -10.13
CA LEU A 61 -10.39 -4.55 -10.62
C LEU A 61 -9.64 -3.25 -11.00
N LEU A 62 -8.59 -2.90 -10.26
CA LEU A 62 -7.97 -1.57 -10.31
C LEU A 62 -6.57 -1.56 -10.96
N ILE A 63 -5.89 -2.71 -11.02
CA ILE A 63 -4.50 -2.79 -11.42
C ILE A 63 -4.40 -3.37 -12.84
N PRO A 64 -3.60 -2.78 -13.74
CA PRO A 64 -3.38 -3.30 -15.07
C PRO A 64 -2.86 -4.75 -15.06
N PRO A 65 -3.28 -5.59 -16.02
CA PRO A 65 -2.98 -7.03 -16.02
C PRO A 65 -1.48 -7.33 -16.07
N GLU A 66 -0.67 -6.42 -16.60
CA GLU A 66 0.80 -6.55 -16.71
C GLU A 66 1.47 -6.60 -15.34
N ILE A 67 0.88 -5.97 -14.33
CA ILE A 67 1.42 -5.89 -12.96
C ILE A 67 0.51 -6.51 -11.90
N ALA A 68 -0.74 -6.87 -12.25
CA ALA A 68 -1.68 -7.50 -11.33
C ALA A 68 -1.16 -8.84 -10.79
N GLY A 69 -0.67 -9.72 -11.67
CA GLY A 69 -0.19 -11.06 -11.29
C GLY A 69 0.92 -11.06 -10.23
N PRO A 70 2.03 -10.32 -10.44
CA PRO A 70 3.07 -10.15 -9.43
C PRO A 70 2.55 -9.52 -8.13
N THR A 71 1.65 -8.55 -8.22
CA THR A 71 1.08 -7.85 -7.05
C THR A 71 0.21 -8.78 -6.20
N MET A 72 -0.62 -9.62 -6.82
CA MET A 72 -1.41 -10.64 -6.11
C MET A 72 -0.51 -11.63 -5.35
N LYS A 73 0.55 -12.12 -6.01
CA LYS A 73 1.53 -13.02 -5.38
C LYS A 73 2.22 -12.37 -4.17
N ALA A 74 2.52 -11.08 -4.25
CA ALA A 74 3.10 -10.35 -3.12
C ALA A 74 2.13 -10.27 -1.93
N PHE A 75 0.85 -9.98 -2.16
CA PHE A 75 -0.16 -9.97 -1.07
C PHE A 75 -0.37 -11.34 -0.45
N ASP A 76 -0.33 -12.41 -1.24
CA ASP A 76 -0.45 -13.77 -0.72
C ASP A 76 0.78 -14.16 0.11
N GLY A 77 1.99 -13.91 -0.42
CA GLY A 77 3.25 -14.21 0.29
C GLY A 77 3.45 -13.38 1.56
N CYS A 78 2.96 -12.14 1.60
CA CYS A 78 3.16 -11.22 2.72
C CYS A 78 1.97 -11.18 3.70
N ARG A 79 0.99 -12.07 3.58
CA ARG A 79 -0.27 -12.03 4.35
C ARG A 79 -0.09 -12.05 5.88
N ASP A 80 1.02 -12.61 6.35
CA ASP A 80 1.34 -12.78 7.77
C ASP A 80 2.48 -11.85 8.27
N SER A 81 2.91 -10.87 7.47
CA SER A 81 4.09 -10.04 7.78
C SER A 81 3.88 -9.04 8.93
N GLY A 82 2.63 -8.85 9.38
CA GLY A 82 2.28 -7.97 10.50
C GLY A 82 2.15 -8.67 11.85
N LYS A 83 2.75 -9.86 12.00
CA LYS A 83 2.83 -10.60 13.27
C LYS A 83 3.98 -10.09 14.14
#